data_AF-A0A834R020-F1
#
_entry.id   AF-A0A834R020-F1
#
_cell.length_a   1.000
_cell.length_b   1.000
_cell.length_c   1.000
_cell.angle_alpha   90.00
_cell.angle_beta   90.00
_cell.angle_gamma   90.00
#
_symmetry.space_group_name_H-M   'P 1'
#
loop_
_entity.id
_entity.type
_entity.pdbx_description
1 polymer ?
#
loop_
_entity_poly.entity_id
_entity_poly.type
_entity_poly.pdbx_seq_one_letter_code
_entity_poly.pdbx_strand_id
1 'polypeptide(L)'
;MQFFLTTFSLALFLSEINLGSAQARAGPNAQQLCKNGKRTMFPHEEYCDYYYECVNGEALVQTCPNGLAFAGHQKGLSSNCDYPHRVGCPDGARVMGQQPISSENCHWQYGVFPHATSCTRYWHCWNGTATIQQCPFSLLYNDAVHACDWPDNVPDCQKHPICKDTPNGAVPIEKSCVRYWLCVGGYPRLQRCPAGLALNTNTFKCELAQTVPGCEPPPTTPQPDDDEELPPGKQDSSNGVGQNSRPPQSQGPLPQQFRPSQPGVRLVGR
;
A
#
# COMPACT_ATOMS: atom_id res chain seq x y z
N MET A 1 21.24 -79.01 45.50
CA MET A 1 21.49 -77.84 46.37
C MET A 1 20.69 -76.66 45.84
N GLN A 2 20.05 -75.96 46.77
CA GLN A 2 19.11 -74.84 46.67
C GLN A 2 19.39 -73.68 45.68
N PHE A 3 18.29 -73.21 45.03
CA PHE A 3 17.79 -71.82 44.81
C PHE A 3 18.63 -70.87 43.93
N PHE A 4 18.13 -69.82 43.23
CA PHE A 4 16.90 -69.00 43.28
C PHE A 4 16.53 -68.54 41.84
N LEU A 5 15.23 -68.54 41.53
CA LEU A 5 14.65 -67.73 40.44
C LEU A 5 14.66 -66.25 40.90
N THR A 6 15.32 -65.37 40.15
CA THR A 6 15.11 -63.91 40.28
C THR A 6 14.77 -63.33 38.91
N THR A 7 13.56 -62.80 38.85
CA THR A 7 12.96 -62.08 37.75
C THR A 7 13.65 -60.74 37.55
N PHE A 8 14.34 -60.55 36.42
CA PHE A 8 14.80 -59.22 36.00
C PHE A 8 13.63 -58.47 35.34
N SER A 9 12.87 -57.72 36.15
CA SER A 9 12.02 -56.64 35.63
C SER A 9 12.93 -55.47 35.25
N LEU A 10 13.17 -55.28 33.95
CA LEU A 10 13.62 -53.98 33.44
C LEU A 10 12.45 -52.99 33.58
N ALA A 11 12.44 -52.23 34.68
CA ALA A 11 11.61 -51.05 34.79
C ALA A 11 12.23 -49.95 33.89
N LEU A 12 11.64 -49.76 32.71
CA LEU A 12 11.81 -48.56 31.91
C LEU A 12 11.23 -47.38 32.70
N PHE A 13 12.10 -46.60 33.35
CA PHE A 13 11.72 -45.27 33.83
C PHE A 13 11.54 -44.36 32.61
N LEU A 14 10.31 -44.29 32.10
CA LEU A 14 9.89 -43.19 31.25
C LEU A 14 9.84 -41.95 32.14
N SER A 15 10.90 -41.16 32.14
CA SER A 15 10.79 -39.76 32.57
C SER A 15 9.87 -39.07 31.57
N GLU A 16 8.65 -38.79 31.97
CA GLU A 16 7.78 -37.89 31.22
C GLU A 16 8.46 -36.53 31.15
N ILE A 17 9.07 -36.23 30.02
CA ILE A 17 9.40 -34.87 29.64
C ILE A 17 8.04 -34.22 29.41
N ASN A 18 7.48 -33.62 30.46
CA ASN A 18 6.37 -32.71 30.34
C ASN A 18 6.87 -31.54 29.48
N LEU A 19 6.65 -31.64 28.18
CA LEU A 19 6.67 -30.52 27.24
C LEU A 19 5.40 -29.68 27.51
N GLY A 20 5.25 -29.24 28.75
CA GLY A 20 4.36 -28.15 29.08
C GLY A 20 4.93 -26.93 28.39
N SER A 21 4.15 -26.37 27.47
CA SER A 21 4.39 -25.06 26.88
C SER A 21 4.82 -24.09 27.98
N ALA A 22 6.12 -23.79 28.02
CA ALA A 22 6.66 -22.76 28.88
C ALA A 22 6.13 -21.42 28.35
N GLN A 23 4.91 -21.06 28.77
CA GLN A 23 4.44 -19.70 28.68
C GLN A 23 5.49 -18.86 29.39
N ALA A 24 6.17 -17.99 28.65
CA ALA A 24 7.16 -17.07 29.20
C ALA A 24 6.46 -16.25 30.29
N ARG A 25 6.69 -16.61 31.56
CA ARG A 25 6.07 -15.92 32.70
C ARG A 25 6.60 -14.50 32.72
N ALA A 26 5.69 -13.55 32.90
CA ALA A 26 6.02 -12.15 33.06
C ALA A 26 6.97 -11.93 34.25
N GLY A 27 7.85 -10.93 34.14
CA GLY A 27 8.73 -10.54 35.24
C GLY A 27 7.94 -10.09 36.48
N PRO A 28 8.55 -10.13 37.68
CA PRO A 28 7.88 -9.80 38.95
C PRO A 28 7.25 -8.39 38.95
N ASN A 29 7.88 -7.43 38.26
CA ASN A 29 7.37 -6.06 38.12
C ASN A 29 6.05 -6.01 37.34
N ALA A 30 5.97 -6.72 36.20
CA ALA A 30 4.75 -6.79 35.39
C ALA A 30 3.61 -7.46 36.17
N GLN A 31 3.90 -8.54 36.90
CA GLN A 31 2.91 -9.21 37.74
C GLN A 31 2.32 -8.28 38.82
N GLN A 32 3.17 -7.47 39.45
CA GLN A 32 2.74 -6.51 40.47
C GLN A 32 1.83 -5.42 39.87
N LEU A 33 2.09 -4.97 38.64
CA LEU A 33 1.25 -4.01 37.94
C LEU A 33 -0.17 -4.56 37.70
N CYS A 34 -0.29 -5.84 37.35
CA CYS A 34 -1.60 -6.49 37.18
C CYS A 34 -2.34 -6.71 38.50
N LYS A 35 -1.65 -7.16 39.56
CA LYS A 35 -2.25 -7.37 40.90
C LYS A 35 -2.85 -6.08 41.48
N ASN A 36 -2.26 -4.94 41.14
CA ASN A 36 -2.73 -3.63 41.60
C ASN A 36 -3.95 -3.10 40.81
N GLY A 37 -4.40 -3.80 39.76
CA GLY A 37 -5.58 -3.43 38.96
C GLY A 37 -5.46 -2.10 38.21
N LYS A 38 -4.26 -1.50 38.15
CA LYS A 38 -4.06 -0.14 37.62
C LYS A 38 -4.12 -0.07 36.09
N ARG A 39 -3.86 -1.18 35.40
CA ARG A 39 -3.85 -1.27 33.93
C ARG A 39 -4.30 -2.67 33.52
N THR A 40 -5.14 -2.76 32.51
CA THR A 40 -5.54 -4.04 31.89
C THR A 40 -4.50 -4.53 30.88
N MET A 41 -3.73 -3.60 30.30
CA MET A 41 -2.69 -3.91 29.33
C MET A 41 -1.60 -2.82 29.32
N PHE A 42 -0.33 -3.19 29.13
CA PHE A 42 0.80 -2.25 29.18
C PHE A 42 2.03 -2.79 28.41
N PRO A 43 2.97 -1.93 27.97
CA PRO A 43 4.09 -2.36 27.14
C PRO A 43 5.09 -3.24 27.91
N HIS A 44 5.82 -4.10 27.19
CA HIS A 44 7.00 -4.78 27.70
C HIS A 44 8.17 -3.79 27.85
N GLU A 45 9.01 -4.02 28.86
CA GLU A 45 10.11 -3.13 29.24
C GLU A 45 11.27 -3.10 28.23
N GLU A 46 11.50 -4.19 27.52
CA GLU A 46 12.65 -4.36 26.59
C GLU A 46 12.24 -4.42 25.11
N TYR A 47 11.03 -4.90 24.81
CA TYR A 47 10.61 -5.25 23.46
C TYR A 47 9.34 -4.49 23.09
N CYS A 48 9.34 -3.77 21.97
CA CYS A 48 8.19 -2.97 21.55
C CYS A 48 7.03 -3.80 21.04
N ASP A 49 7.31 -4.97 20.49
CA ASP A 49 6.36 -5.89 19.89
C ASP A 49 5.85 -6.95 20.89
N TYR A 50 6.28 -6.86 22.15
CA TYR A 50 5.67 -7.56 23.27
C TYR A 50 4.93 -6.60 24.18
N TYR A 51 3.86 -7.08 24.79
CA TYR A 51 3.09 -6.35 25.79
C TYR A 51 2.50 -7.32 26.80
N TYR A 52 2.06 -6.80 27.95
CA TYR A 52 1.39 -7.59 28.96
C TYR A 52 -0.11 -7.35 28.93
N GLU A 53 -0.88 -8.42 28.99
CA GLU A 53 -2.32 -8.40 29.24
C GLU A 53 -2.60 -9.00 30.62
N CYS A 54 -3.39 -8.31 31.44
CA CYS A 54 -3.75 -8.77 32.77
C CYS A 54 -5.00 -9.66 32.72
N VAL A 55 -4.82 -10.94 32.99
CA VAL A 55 -5.92 -11.91 33.09
C VAL A 55 -5.98 -12.42 34.53
N ASN A 56 -7.09 -12.16 35.22
CA ASN A 56 -7.29 -12.56 36.63
C ASN A 56 -6.16 -12.10 37.59
N GLY A 57 -5.57 -10.94 37.33
CA GLY A 57 -4.45 -10.40 38.12
C GLY A 57 -3.07 -10.99 37.78
N GLU A 58 -3.00 -11.86 36.77
CA GLU A 58 -1.77 -12.40 36.21
C GLU A 58 -1.36 -11.66 34.95
N ALA A 59 -0.08 -11.28 34.87
CA ALA A 59 0.49 -10.65 33.69
C ALA A 59 0.87 -11.74 32.69
N LEU A 60 0.19 -11.76 31.54
CA LEU A 60 0.50 -12.65 30.43
C LEU A 60 1.22 -11.86 29.34
N VAL A 61 2.38 -12.36 28.90
CA VAL A 61 3.08 -11.80 27.74
C VAL A 61 2.28 -12.12 26.49
N GLN A 62 1.98 -11.10 25.71
CA GLN A 62 1.36 -11.15 24.41
C GLN A 62 2.35 -10.61 23.36
N THR A 63 2.17 -11.05 22.13
CA THR A 63 3.04 -10.70 21.01
C THR A 63 2.22 -10.03 19.91
N CYS A 64 2.70 -8.88 19.43
CA CYS A 64 2.16 -8.23 18.24
C CYS A 64 2.45 -9.05 16.98
N PRO A 65 1.60 -8.98 15.94
CA PRO A 65 1.91 -9.60 14.64
C PRO A 65 3.30 -9.20 14.13
N ASN A 66 3.98 -10.10 13.41
CA ASN A 66 5.35 -9.92 12.97
C ASN A 66 5.54 -8.64 12.12
N GLY A 67 6.33 -7.68 12.62
CA GLY A 67 6.51 -6.37 11.99
C GLY A 67 5.63 -5.25 12.55
N LEU A 68 4.81 -5.52 13.56
CA LEU A 68 4.05 -4.51 14.32
C LEU A 68 4.58 -4.37 15.74
N ALA A 69 4.32 -3.21 16.35
CA ALA A 69 4.68 -2.88 17.72
C ALA A 69 3.46 -2.40 18.52
N PHE A 70 3.50 -2.55 19.83
CA PHE A 70 2.41 -2.23 20.73
C PHE A 70 2.09 -0.73 20.74
N ALA A 71 0.87 -0.39 20.32
CA ALA A 71 0.35 0.98 20.24
C ALA A 71 -0.56 1.35 21.43
N GLY A 72 -1.02 0.36 22.21
CA GLY A 72 -1.89 0.54 23.37
C GLY A 72 -3.26 -0.13 23.22
N HIS A 73 -4.08 -0.02 24.28
CA HIS A 73 -5.40 -0.65 24.33
C HIS A 73 -6.35 -0.14 23.27
N GLN A 74 -6.77 -1.06 22.39
CA GLN A 74 -7.66 -0.81 21.26
C GLN A 74 -7.15 0.31 20.35
N LYS A 75 -5.82 0.40 20.20
CA LYS A 75 -5.14 1.37 19.35
C LYS A 75 -4.31 0.66 18.30
N GLY A 76 -4.20 1.31 17.14
CA GLY A 76 -3.35 0.86 16.05
C GLY A 76 -4.12 0.20 14.92
N LEU A 77 -3.37 -0.50 14.08
CA LEU A 77 -3.82 -1.13 12.85
C LEU A 77 -4.44 -2.51 13.10
N SER A 78 -3.84 -3.29 13.99
CA SER A 78 -4.23 -4.66 14.29
C SER A 78 -4.32 -4.85 15.79
N SER A 79 -5.55 -4.92 16.31
CA SER A 79 -5.87 -5.02 17.74
C SER A 79 -5.23 -3.88 18.57
N ASN A 80 -4.07 -4.15 19.18
CA ASN A 80 -3.35 -3.24 20.06
C ASN A 80 -2.00 -2.81 19.47
N CYS A 81 -1.76 -3.10 18.20
CA CYS A 81 -0.47 -3.00 17.54
C CYS A 81 -0.57 -2.14 16.27
N ASP A 82 0.48 -1.37 15.99
CA ASP A 82 0.62 -0.54 14.79
C ASP A 82 2.06 -0.65 14.26
N TYR A 83 2.36 0.00 13.14
CA TYR A 83 3.70 0.00 12.59
C TYR A 83 4.72 0.63 13.56
N PRO A 84 5.94 0.06 13.69
CA PRO A 84 6.96 0.56 14.60
C PRO A 84 7.26 2.06 14.45
N HIS A 85 7.35 2.56 13.21
CA HIS A 85 7.61 3.97 12.94
C HIS A 85 6.46 4.91 13.39
N ARG A 86 5.23 4.42 13.51
CA ARG A 86 4.09 5.22 14.00
C ARG A 86 4.03 5.29 15.51
N VAL A 87 4.47 4.22 16.18
CA VAL A 87 4.55 4.19 17.65
C VAL A 87 5.87 4.75 18.19
N GLY A 88 6.85 5.00 17.31
CA GLY A 88 8.17 5.51 17.67
C GLY A 88 9.11 4.43 18.21
N CYS A 89 9.05 3.21 17.67
CA CYS A 89 9.94 2.12 18.01
C CYS A 89 10.91 1.77 16.86
N PRO A 90 12.19 1.45 17.12
CA PRO A 90 12.87 1.47 18.44
C PRO A 90 12.97 2.88 19.02
N ASP A 91 12.83 2.99 20.36
CA ASP A 91 12.77 4.28 21.08
C ASP A 91 14.08 4.59 21.85
N GLY A 92 15.13 3.80 21.62
CA GLY A 92 16.41 3.89 22.32
C GLY A 92 16.46 3.12 23.64
N ALA A 93 15.32 2.82 24.26
CA ALA A 93 15.22 1.95 25.43
C ALA A 93 14.77 0.53 25.05
N ARG A 94 13.92 0.42 24.03
CA ARG A 94 13.29 -0.82 23.57
C ARG A 94 13.59 -1.10 22.11
N VAL A 95 13.63 -2.38 21.78
CA VAL A 95 13.90 -2.90 20.43
C VAL A 95 12.77 -3.83 19.97
N MET A 96 12.83 -4.30 18.72
CA MET A 96 11.94 -5.38 18.27
C MET A 96 12.46 -6.72 18.78
N GLY A 97 11.63 -7.49 19.46
CA GLY A 97 11.97 -8.79 20.05
C GLY A 97 11.81 -9.95 19.09
N GLN A 98 10.83 -9.91 18.19
CA GLN A 98 10.68 -10.93 17.15
C GLN A 98 11.77 -10.79 16.09
N GLN A 99 12.14 -11.91 15.48
CA GLN A 99 12.94 -11.92 14.26
C GLN A 99 12.06 -11.70 13.02
N PRO A 100 12.59 -11.13 11.93
CA PRO A 100 11.84 -10.96 10.70
C PRO A 100 11.38 -12.30 10.11
N ILE A 101 10.10 -12.41 9.78
CA ILE A 101 9.58 -13.50 8.95
C ILE A 101 9.38 -12.94 7.55
N SER A 102 10.38 -13.15 6.70
CA SER A 102 10.41 -12.57 5.36
C SER A 102 9.62 -13.39 4.34
N SER A 103 9.05 -12.70 3.36
CA SER A 103 8.43 -13.27 2.17
C SER A 103 8.82 -12.44 0.94
N GLU A 104 8.28 -12.75 -0.23
CA GLU A 104 8.58 -12.01 -1.46
C GLU A 104 8.26 -10.51 -1.28
N ASN A 105 9.28 -9.66 -1.41
CA ASN A 105 9.21 -8.20 -1.23
C ASN A 105 8.83 -7.69 0.18
N CYS A 106 8.75 -8.57 1.17
CA CYS A 106 8.45 -8.23 2.55
C CYS A 106 9.56 -8.71 3.48
N HIS A 107 10.29 -7.79 4.11
CA HIS A 107 11.27 -8.18 5.13
C HIS A 107 10.55 -8.66 6.41
N TRP A 108 9.46 -7.99 6.79
CA TRP A 108 8.53 -8.38 7.85
C TRP A 108 7.15 -8.64 7.27
N GLN A 109 6.33 -9.46 7.95
CA GLN A 109 4.97 -9.75 7.46
C GLN A 109 4.09 -8.50 7.35
N TYR A 110 4.26 -7.54 8.26
CA TYR A 110 3.62 -6.23 8.17
C TYR A 110 4.68 -5.15 8.04
N GLY A 111 4.53 -4.29 7.03
CA GLY A 111 5.41 -3.15 6.85
C GLY A 111 5.21 -2.45 5.53
N VAL A 112 5.99 -1.39 5.33
CA VAL A 112 6.21 -0.76 4.03
C VAL A 112 7.69 -0.84 3.72
N PHE A 113 8.03 -1.20 2.49
CA PHE A 113 9.41 -1.49 2.08
C PHE A 113 9.73 -0.88 0.72
N PRO A 114 10.99 -0.51 0.46
CA PRO A 114 11.38 0.07 -0.82
C PRO A 114 11.25 -0.95 -1.95
N HIS A 115 10.91 -0.47 -3.15
CA HIS A 115 10.98 -1.29 -4.36
C HIS A 115 12.42 -1.33 -4.88
N ALA A 116 12.93 -2.52 -5.21
CA ALA A 116 14.34 -2.75 -5.53
C ALA A 116 14.91 -1.87 -6.66
N THR A 117 14.09 -1.53 -7.65
CA THR A 117 14.53 -0.79 -8.85
C THR A 117 13.80 0.52 -9.13
N SER A 118 12.86 0.93 -8.26
CA SER A 118 12.02 2.10 -8.53
C SER A 118 11.66 2.83 -7.26
N CYS A 119 12.27 3.99 -7.03
CA CYS A 119 11.96 4.78 -5.83
C CYS A 119 10.61 5.47 -5.90
N THR A 120 9.97 5.49 -7.06
CA THR A 120 8.59 6.00 -7.16
C THR A 120 7.57 4.96 -6.67
N ARG A 121 8.00 3.73 -6.42
CA ARG A 121 7.18 2.61 -5.97
C ARG A 121 7.71 2.05 -4.66
N TYR A 122 6.82 1.41 -3.93
CA TYR A 122 7.15 0.72 -2.69
C TYR A 122 6.20 -0.46 -2.51
N TRP A 123 6.56 -1.36 -1.62
CA TRP A 123 5.75 -2.50 -1.24
C TRP A 123 5.00 -2.20 0.04
N HIS A 124 3.71 -2.50 0.06
CA HIS A 124 2.92 -2.53 1.27
C HIS A 124 2.61 -3.98 1.61
N CYS A 125 3.11 -4.45 2.75
CA CYS A 125 3.00 -5.82 3.19
C CYS A 125 1.92 -5.97 4.25
N TRP A 126 1.00 -6.89 3.97
CA TRP A 126 -0.06 -7.29 4.90
C TRP A 126 0.01 -8.80 5.07
N ASN A 127 0.38 -9.25 6.27
CA ASN A 127 0.53 -10.68 6.58
C ASN A 127 1.42 -11.43 5.56
N GLY A 128 2.55 -10.83 5.15
CA GLY A 128 3.48 -11.37 4.17
C GLY A 128 3.04 -11.26 2.71
N THR A 129 1.86 -10.68 2.43
CA THR A 129 1.39 -10.42 1.07
C THR A 129 1.79 -9.01 0.65
N ALA A 130 2.70 -8.91 -0.32
CA ALA A 130 3.16 -7.64 -0.87
C ALA A 130 2.18 -7.11 -1.92
N THR A 131 1.79 -5.85 -1.77
CA THR A 131 1.07 -5.10 -2.81
C THR A 131 1.92 -3.92 -3.25
N ILE A 132 2.13 -3.77 -4.55
CA ILE A 132 2.88 -2.63 -5.09
C ILE A 132 2.06 -1.36 -4.96
N GLN A 133 2.69 -0.32 -4.44
CA GLN A 133 2.13 1.01 -4.30
C GLN A 133 2.98 2.01 -5.07
N GLN A 134 2.36 3.10 -5.50
CA GLN A 134 3.01 4.17 -6.26
C GLN A 134 2.88 5.47 -5.47
N CYS A 135 3.99 6.15 -5.25
CA CYS A 135 3.97 7.44 -4.59
C CYS A 135 3.16 8.49 -5.39
N PRO A 136 2.34 9.31 -4.71
CA PRO A 136 1.57 10.36 -5.36
C PRO A 136 2.48 11.50 -5.84
N PHE A 137 2.00 12.28 -6.81
CA PHE A 137 2.64 13.53 -7.28
C PHE A 137 4.15 13.47 -7.56
N SER A 138 4.65 12.29 -7.94
CA SER A 138 6.06 12.05 -8.27
C SER A 138 7.01 12.20 -7.08
N LEU A 139 6.48 12.05 -5.86
CA LEU A 139 7.28 11.82 -4.67
C LEU A 139 7.99 10.47 -4.75
N LEU A 140 9.00 10.31 -3.91
CA LEU A 140 9.80 9.09 -3.81
C LEU A 140 9.57 8.45 -2.46
N TYR A 141 9.58 7.12 -2.41
CA TYR A 141 9.53 6.41 -1.16
C TYR A 141 10.81 6.65 -0.38
N ASN A 142 10.67 7.27 0.78
CA ASN A 142 11.71 7.49 1.76
C ASN A 142 11.60 6.41 2.84
N ASP A 143 12.53 5.46 2.81
CA ASP A 143 12.54 4.33 3.74
C ASP A 143 12.75 4.77 5.19
N ALA A 144 13.52 5.84 5.43
CA ALA A 144 13.82 6.33 6.78
C ALA A 144 12.59 6.84 7.54
N VAL A 145 11.62 7.42 6.81
CA VAL A 145 10.35 7.91 7.38
C VAL A 145 9.16 7.03 7.01
N HIS A 146 9.40 5.96 6.24
CA HIS A 146 8.40 5.02 5.76
C HIS A 146 7.22 5.66 5.01
N ALA A 147 7.50 6.72 4.23
CA ALA A 147 6.48 7.48 3.52
C ALA A 147 7.02 8.05 2.20
N CYS A 148 6.12 8.53 1.36
CA CYS A 148 6.50 9.25 0.15
C CYS A 148 6.92 10.68 0.53
N ASP A 149 8.10 11.07 0.08
CA ASP A 149 8.75 12.34 0.42
C ASP A 149 9.33 13.01 -0.84
N TRP A 150 9.76 14.25 -0.69
CA TRP A 150 10.38 15.01 -1.77
C TRP A 150 11.69 14.36 -2.22
N PRO A 151 12.01 14.40 -3.53
CA PRO A 151 13.24 13.84 -4.08
C PRO A 151 14.52 14.27 -3.35
N ASP A 152 14.57 15.50 -2.86
CA ASP A 152 15.74 16.05 -2.14
C ASP A 152 15.97 15.37 -0.77
N ASN A 153 14.94 14.73 -0.20
CA ASN A 153 15.01 14.01 1.06
C ASN A 153 15.34 12.51 0.89
N VAL A 154 15.54 12.04 -0.36
CA VAL A 154 15.82 10.62 -0.67
C VAL A 154 17.14 10.51 -1.47
N PRO A 155 18.30 10.70 -0.81
CA PRO A 155 19.60 10.82 -1.47
C PRO A 155 20.09 9.53 -2.13
N ASP A 156 19.72 8.37 -1.58
CA ASP A 156 20.17 7.06 -2.07
C ASP A 156 19.44 6.60 -3.33
N CYS A 157 18.40 7.33 -3.73
CA CYS A 157 17.75 7.08 -4.99
C CYS A 157 18.53 7.77 -6.12
N GLN A 158 18.94 7.01 -7.13
CA GLN A 158 19.69 7.53 -8.27
C GLN A 158 18.74 8.27 -9.23
N LYS A 159 19.05 9.54 -9.52
CA LYS A 159 18.39 10.29 -10.61
C LYS A 159 18.60 9.54 -11.92
N HIS A 160 17.52 9.23 -12.61
CA HIS A 160 17.58 8.43 -13.83
C HIS A 160 18.29 9.23 -14.95
N PRO A 161 19.15 8.62 -15.78
CA PRO A 161 19.87 9.34 -16.85
C PRO A 161 18.96 10.15 -17.78
N ILE A 162 17.74 9.68 -18.03
CA ILE A 162 16.70 10.39 -18.80
C ILE A 162 16.44 11.80 -18.26
N CYS A 163 16.45 11.99 -16.94
CA CYS A 163 16.16 13.27 -16.29
C CYS A 163 17.42 13.94 -15.75
N LYS A 164 18.60 13.57 -16.27
CA LYS A 164 19.87 14.14 -15.85
C LYS A 164 19.93 15.65 -16.13
N ASP A 165 19.57 16.05 -17.35
CA ASP A 165 19.65 17.43 -17.80
C ASP A 165 18.34 18.20 -17.59
N THR A 166 17.22 17.48 -17.44
CA THR A 166 15.89 18.03 -17.13
C THR A 166 15.34 17.38 -15.87
N PRO A 167 15.71 17.85 -14.67
CA PRO A 167 15.20 17.29 -13.41
C PRO A 167 13.70 17.48 -13.24
N ASN A 168 13.16 18.59 -13.76
CA ASN A 168 11.73 18.94 -13.71
C ASN A 168 11.26 19.36 -15.10
N GLY A 169 10.39 18.59 -15.74
CA GLY A 169 9.88 18.90 -17.07
C GLY A 169 9.57 17.66 -17.92
N ALA A 170 9.09 17.87 -19.15
CA ALA A 170 8.87 16.78 -20.08
C ALA A 170 10.16 16.45 -20.86
N VAL A 171 10.45 15.17 -21.04
CA VAL A 171 11.50 14.66 -21.90
C VAL A 171 10.84 13.77 -22.97
N PRO A 172 11.00 14.09 -24.27
CA PRO A 172 10.35 13.35 -25.34
C PRO A 172 10.87 11.91 -25.44
N ILE A 173 10.01 11.00 -25.86
CA ILE A 173 10.40 9.62 -26.18
C ILE A 173 10.60 9.52 -27.69
N GLU A 174 11.74 8.97 -28.09
CA GLU A 174 12.05 8.77 -29.50
C GLU A 174 10.93 7.99 -30.20
N LYS A 175 10.49 8.48 -31.36
CA LYS A 175 9.41 7.89 -32.18
C LYS A 175 8.04 7.82 -31.51
N SER A 176 7.83 8.51 -30.38
CA SER A 176 6.52 8.65 -29.77
C SER A 176 6.05 10.10 -29.74
N CYS A 177 5.03 10.39 -30.53
CA CYS A 177 4.34 11.68 -30.50
C CYS A 177 3.47 11.86 -29.25
N VAL A 178 2.92 10.77 -28.74
CA VAL A 178 1.88 10.81 -27.69
C VAL A 178 2.41 10.45 -26.29
N ARG A 179 3.56 9.78 -26.19
CA ARG A 179 4.16 9.42 -24.90
C ARG A 179 5.43 10.22 -24.64
N TYR A 180 5.63 10.58 -23.39
CA TYR A 180 6.82 11.31 -22.95
C TYR A 180 7.14 10.97 -21.50
N TRP A 181 8.35 11.28 -21.05
CA TRP A 181 8.72 11.21 -19.64
C TRP A 181 8.43 12.55 -18.98
N LEU A 182 7.63 12.57 -17.92
CA LEU A 182 7.57 13.71 -17.01
C LEU A 182 8.59 13.49 -15.90
N CYS A 183 9.67 14.25 -15.95
CA CYS A 183 10.68 14.32 -14.91
C CYS A 183 10.19 15.20 -13.75
N VAL A 184 10.28 14.68 -12.53
CA VAL A 184 10.11 15.47 -11.30
C VAL A 184 11.25 15.09 -10.36
N GLY A 185 12.06 16.07 -9.96
CA GLY A 185 13.26 15.88 -9.14
C GLY A 185 14.30 14.91 -9.71
N GLY A 186 14.34 14.70 -11.02
CA GLY A 186 15.25 13.74 -11.67
C GLY A 186 14.66 12.35 -11.90
N TYR A 187 13.35 12.16 -11.70
CA TYR A 187 12.68 10.87 -11.84
C TYR A 187 11.66 10.87 -12.96
N PRO A 188 11.84 10.03 -14.00
CA PRO A 188 10.96 10.00 -15.16
C PRO A 188 9.69 9.21 -14.85
N ARG A 189 8.54 9.78 -15.20
CA ARG A 189 7.25 9.08 -15.21
C ARG A 189 6.70 9.02 -16.62
N LEU A 190 6.32 7.84 -17.09
CA LEU A 190 5.72 7.71 -18.41
C LEU A 190 4.36 8.38 -18.40
N GLN A 191 4.22 9.45 -19.17
CA GLN A 191 2.97 10.16 -19.38
C GLN A 191 2.50 9.96 -20.81
N ARG A 192 1.22 10.21 -21.01
CA ARG A 192 0.60 10.26 -22.33
C ARG A 192 -0.17 11.56 -22.48
N CYS A 193 -0.02 12.23 -23.61
CA CYS A 193 -0.89 13.34 -23.96
C CYS A 193 -2.36 12.87 -24.09
N PRO A 194 -3.34 13.74 -23.79
CA PRO A 194 -4.74 13.45 -24.09
C PRO A 194 -4.97 13.03 -25.55
N ALA A 195 -6.09 12.36 -25.81
CA ALA A 195 -6.43 11.88 -27.15
C ALA A 195 -6.43 13.04 -28.17
N GLY A 196 -5.82 12.80 -29.33
CA GLY A 196 -5.68 13.81 -30.40
C GLY A 196 -4.54 14.82 -30.21
N LEU A 197 -3.82 14.77 -29.08
CA LEU A 197 -2.69 15.66 -28.80
C LEU A 197 -1.34 14.92 -28.91
N ALA A 198 -0.31 15.65 -29.33
CA ALA A 198 1.09 15.21 -29.34
C ALA A 198 1.96 16.18 -28.54
N LEU A 199 3.05 15.68 -27.96
CA LEU A 199 4.02 16.52 -27.27
C LEU A 199 4.80 17.34 -28.30
N ASN A 200 4.66 18.66 -28.26
CA ASN A 200 5.54 19.57 -28.97
C ASN A 200 6.89 19.63 -28.24
N THR A 201 7.97 19.23 -28.91
CA THR A 201 9.32 19.15 -28.32
C THR A 201 9.98 20.51 -28.10
N ASN A 202 9.44 21.59 -28.67
CA ASN A 202 9.94 22.95 -28.49
C ASN A 202 9.27 23.64 -27.29
N THR A 203 7.96 23.45 -27.13
CA THR A 203 7.18 24.06 -26.04
C THR A 203 7.04 23.16 -24.82
N PHE A 204 7.36 21.86 -24.98
CA PHE A 204 7.16 20.80 -23.98
C PHE A 204 5.71 20.68 -23.50
N LYS A 205 4.75 21.04 -24.36
CA LYS A 205 3.30 20.97 -24.10
C LYS A 205 2.61 20.01 -25.05
N CYS A 206 1.50 19.42 -24.59
CA CYS A 206 0.61 18.66 -25.47
C CYS A 206 -0.22 19.62 -26.32
N GLU A 207 -0.01 19.57 -27.63
CA GLU A 207 -0.69 20.40 -28.63
C GLU A 207 -1.38 19.50 -29.65
N LEU A 208 -2.20 20.05 -30.56
CA LEU A 208 -2.90 19.25 -31.57
C LEU A 208 -1.88 18.46 -32.40
N ALA A 209 -2.08 17.15 -32.55
CA ALA A 209 -1.10 16.30 -33.22
C ALA A 209 -0.77 16.77 -34.65
N GLN A 210 -1.76 17.33 -35.35
CA GLN A 210 -1.63 17.89 -36.69
C GLN A 210 -0.72 19.13 -36.77
N THR A 211 -0.54 19.86 -35.67
CA THR A 211 0.32 21.06 -35.63
C THR A 211 1.72 20.76 -35.13
N VAL A 212 1.97 19.54 -34.62
CA VAL A 212 3.27 19.11 -34.12
C VAL A 212 4.04 18.45 -35.28
N PRO A 213 5.21 18.99 -35.68
CA PRO A 213 5.98 18.47 -36.79
C PRO A 213 6.29 16.97 -36.64
N GLY A 214 5.99 16.18 -37.67
CA GLY A 214 6.24 14.73 -37.68
C GLY A 214 5.24 13.88 -36.89
N CYS A 215 4.17 14.49 -36.37
CA CYS A 215 3.08 13.82 -35.68
C CYS A 215 1.73 13.93 -36.41
N GLU A 216 1.77 14.41 -37.66
CA GLU A 216 0.63 14.54 -38.55
C GLU A 216 0.03 13.15 -38.83
N PRO A 217 -1.32 13.01 -38.78
CA PRO A 217 -1.96 11.78 -39.21
C PRO A 217 -1.60 11.53 -40.69
N PRO A 218 -1.38 10.27 -41.08
CA PRO A 218 -1.20 9.95 -42.49
C PRO A 218 -2.40 10.49 -43.28
N PRO A 219 -2.20 10.99 -44.50
CA PRO A 219 -3.29 11.55 -45.30
C PRO A 219 -4.40 10.51 -45.40
N THR A 220 -5.57 10.85 -44.86
CA THR A 220 -6.76 10.03 -45.00
C THR A 220 -7.13 10.06 -46.47
N THR A 221 -6.94 8.95 -47.18
CA THR A 221 -7.55 8.77 -48.49
C THR A 221 -9.06 8.99 -48.29
N PRO A 222 -9.71 9.91 -49.01
CA PRO A 222 -11.16 10.02 -48.95
C PRO A 222 -11.74 8.64 -49.25
N GLN A 223 -12.52 8.08 -48.32
CA GLN A 223 -13.37 6.96 -48.70
C GLN A 223 -14.38 7.51 -49.72
N PRO A 224 -14.61 6.83 -50.85
CA PRO A 224 -15.67 7.22 -51.77
C PRO A 224 -16.97 7.34 -50.98
N ASP A 225 -17.62 8.50 -51.09
CA ASP A 225 -18.94 8.70 -50.53
C ASP A 225 -19.88 7.71 -51.24
N ASP A 226 -20.32 6.67 -50.54
CA ASP A 226 -21.40 5.80 -51.02
C ASP A 226 -22.72 6.60 -50.88
N ASP A 227 -22.96 7.50 -51.82
CA ASP A 227 -24.28 8.09 -52.06
C ASP A 227 -25.20 7.00 -52.65
N GLU A 228 -25.74 6.13 -51.79
CA GLU A 228 -26.80 5.20 -52.20
C GLU A 228 -28.17 5.89 -52.11
N GLU A 229 -28.64 6.30 -53.28
CA GLU A 229 -29.92 6.93 -53.58
C GLU A 229 -31.12 6.03 -53.21
N LEU A 230 -31.97 6.49 -52.28
CA LEU A 230 -33.23 5.83 -51.93
C LEU A 230 -34.33 6.19 -52.95
N PRO A 231 -35.06 5.21 -53.56
CA PRO A 231 -36.12 5.50 -54.54
C PRO A 231 -37.46 5.93 -53.88
N PRO A 232 -38.37 6.59 -54.64
CA PRO A 232 -39.50 7.33 -54.08
C PRO A 232 -40.69 6.44 -53.72
N GLY A 233 -41.41 6.86 -52.68
CA GLY A 233 -42.37 6.05 -51.94
C GLY A 233 -43.75 5.81 -52.57
N LYS A 234 -44.57 5.09 -51.79
CA LYS A 234 -46.02 5.03 -51.93
C LYS A 234 -46.65 5.38 -50.59
N GLN A 235 -47.36 6.51 -50.57
CA GLN A 235 -48.32 6.85 -49.53
C GLN A 235 -49.56 5.98 -49.70
N ASP A 236 -50.08 5.44 -48.60
CA ASP A 236 -51.53 5.32 -48.48
C ASP A 236 -51.95 5.49 -47.02
N SER A 237 -52.99 6.29 -46.84
CA SER A 237 -53.56 6.65 -45.55
C SER A 237 -54.75 5.75 -45.23
N SER A 238 -54.82 5.20 -44.02
CA SER A 238 -56.12 4.95 -43.38
C SER A 238 -56.00 4.63 -41.88
N ASN A 239 -56.98 5.16 -41.16
CA ASN A 239 -57.16 5.27 -39.72
C ASN A 239 -57.13 3.94 -38.93
N GLY A 240 -56.62 4.02 -37.69
CA GLY A 240 -56.86 3.00 -36.66
C GLY A 240 -56.31 3.41 -35.29
N VAL A 241 -57.22 3.65 -34.35
CA VAL A 241 -57.02 4.14 -32.97
C VAL A 241 -56.09 3.23 -32.13
N GLY A 242 -55.16 3.83 -31.37
CA GLY A 242 -54.36 3.14 -30.35
C GLY A 242 -53.56 4.10 -29.47
N GLN A 243 -53.87 4.13 -28.18
CA GLN A 243 -53.45 5.10 -27.18
C GLN A 243 -51.97 5.02 -26.78
N ASN A 244 -51.35 6.16 -26.43
CA ASN A 244 -50.79 6.46 -25.09
C ASN A 244 -49.54 7.36 -25.12
N SER A 245 -49.73 8.59 -24.64
CA SER A 245 -49.11 9.13 -23.42
C SER A 245 -47.64 8.74 -23.11
N ARG A 246 -46.79 9.77 -23.18
CA ARG A 246 -45.44 9.88 -22.61
C ARG A 246 -45.26 9.22 -21.24
N PRO A 247 -44.15 8.48 -21.01
CA PRO A 247 -43.60 8.28 -19.67
C PRO A 247 -42.30 9.08 -19.41
N PRO A 248 -41.93 9.26 -18.13
CA PRO A 248 -41.07 10.33 -17.66
C PRO A 248 -39.58 9.96 -17.50
N GLN A 249 -38.76 10.99 -17.38
CA GLN A 249 -37.37 10.94 -16.91
C GLN A 249 -37.29 10.30 -15.52
N SER A 250 -36.43 9.29 -15.35
CA SER A 250 -35.98 8.83 -14.05
C SER A 250 -34.50 9.16 -13.87
N GLN A 251 -34.24 10.01 -12.88
CA GLN A 251 -32.90 10.27 -12.34
C GLN A 251 -32.50 9.08 -11.46
N GLY A 252 -31.44 8.37 -11.84
CA GLY A 252 -30.75 7.41 -10.97
C GLY A 252 -29.62 8.11 -10.21
N PRO A 253 -29.34 7.74 -8.94
CA PRO A 253 -28.31 8.40 -8.13
C PRO A 253 -26.89 8.03 -8.58
N LEU A 254 -26.03 9.05 -8.61
CA LEU A 254 -24.59 8.97 -8.91
C LEU A 254 -23.83 8.04 -7.93
N PRO A 255 -22.83 7.27 -8.39
CA PRO A 255 -21.91 6.57 -7.50
C PRO A 255 -21.07 7.58 -6.70
N GLN A 256 -20.96 7.38 -5.40
CA GLN A 256 -20.20 8.25 -4.51
C GLN A 256 -18.71 8.26 -4.88
N GLN A 257 -18.21 9.47 -5.16
CA GLN A 257 -16.79 9.77 -5.29
C GLN A 257 -16.09 9.52 -3.95
N PHE A 258 -15.01 8.74 -3.99
CA PHE A 258 -14.04 8.64 -2.90
C PHE A 258 -13.44 10.01 -2.62
N ARG A 259 -13.71 10.53 -1.42
CA ARG A 259 -13.16 11.79 -0.90
C ARG A 259 -11.84 11.47 -0.17
N PRO A 260 -10.69 12.05 -0.57
CA PRO A 260 -9.48 11.95 0.25
C PRO A 260 -9.68 12.80 1.51
N SER A 261 -9.54 12.18 2.68
CA SER A 261 -9.47 12.86 3.97
C SER A 261 -8.15 13.62 4.07
N GLN A 262 -8.21 14.95 4.05
CA GLN A 262 -7.11 15.80 4.52
C GLN A 262 -7.10 15.86 6.06
N PRO A 263 -5.93 15.74 6.72
CA PRO A 263 -5.80 16.15 8.12
C PRO A 263 -5.76 17.67 8.21
N GLY A 264 -6.62 18.24 9.06
CA GLY A 264 -6.70 19.68 9.29
C GLY A 264 -5.46 20.23 10.01
N VAL A 265 -4.87 21.27 9.42
CA VAL A 265 -3.90 22.15 10.09
C VAL A 265 -4.67 23.06 11.05
N ARG A 266 -4.43 22.93 12.36
CA ARG A 266 -4.84 23.95 13.34
C ARG A 266 -3.84 25.10 13.28
N LEU A 267 -4.30 26.25 12.78
CA LEU A 267 -3.65 27.54 13.00
C LEU A 267 -3.87 27.93 14.47
N VAL A 268 -2.77 28.03 15.23
CA VAL A 268 -2.74 28.73 16.51
C VAL A 268 -2.34 30.16 16.21
N GLY A 269 -3.30 31.08 16.28
CA GLY A 269 -3.06 32.52 16.23
C GLY A 269 -2.58 33.03 17.60
N ARG A 270 -1.58 33.90 17.55
CA ARG A 270 -1.06 34.73 18.64
C ARG A 270 -2.06 35.80 19.05
#